data_AF-A0A1Z9I0F8-F1
#
_entry.id   AF-A0A1Z9I0F8-F1
#
_cell.length_a   1.000
_cell.length_b   1.000
_cell.length_c   1.000
_cell.angle_alpha   90.00
_cell.angle_beta   90.00
_cell.angle_gamma   90.00
#
_symmetry.space_group_name_H-M   'P 1'
#
loop_
_entity.id
_entity.type
_entity.pdbx_description
1 polymer ?
#
loop_
_entity_poly.entity_id
_entity_poly.type
_entity_poly.pdbx_seq_one_letter_code
_entity_poly.pdbx_strand_id
1 'polypeptide(L)'
;MADTSLFSRLRRLFSTNVVVRNVGGRKLKVSDTSRTQAYSKSNLVDRYQKIFTGAGLSGYSDALMTKSMRLNLFKDYEAMDSDAIISSALDIYSDESTMKSEYGEVLQIQTDNDQIKEILHNLFYDIVNIEFNLWPWIRNMCKYGDFFLKLEIDEKYGITNVVPLSVYDVSRLEGLDPENPEYVKFLIEAATAEHRYKQEQSSTKEELENYEVAHFRLLSDSNYLPYGKSQVEGARKIYKQLTLMEDAMLIHRIMRAPEKRVFKLDIGNIPPAEVDNYMQQVINKMKKAPVVDETTGDYNLKYNMQNITEDFFLPVRGGDSGTSIDSLPGLTYEATDDIEYLKNKLLSALRIPKAFLGFEDQIGSKATLAAEDVRFARTIERIQRITLSELTKIAIVHLYAQGYQDAELTNFELTLTNPSTIYEQEKIELWNNKTSLADSMLRDGLCSSEWIYKNIFNFTQEEIKEMDKQITFDYKTKFRRQQIEQEGNDPAESGESQGTPSDLALGRTGHELDDEGGSEEGGQPGAGRPKEPNKYGKDSGARGRDPLGAHDKKKGGSGAPKYGKALALSHYDSLKKSMNFNKKDREIITEVSELEEEYQNEVSSFSNDKSND
;
A
#
# COMPACT_ATOMS: atom_id res chain seq x y z
N MET A 1 40.38 8.74 -21.77
CA MET A 1 39.00 9.00 -22.25
C MET A 1 38.06 8.15 -21.41
N ALA A 2 37.03 8.75 -20.80
CA ALA A 2 36.04 7.97 -20.07
C ALA A 2 35.27 7.11 -21.08
N ASP A 3 35.16 5.80 -20.83
CA ASP A 3 34.34 4.90 -21.64
C ASP A 3 32.89 5.39 -21.63
N THR A 4 32.30 5.56 -22.82
CA THR A 4 30.95 6.10 -23.07
C THR A 4 29.94 5.00 -23.43
N SER A 5 30.37 3.72 -23.44
CA SER A 5 29.48 2.58 -23.68
C SER A 5 28.27 2.57 -22.74
N LEU A 6 27.14 2.02 -23.19
CA LEU A 6 25.91 1.94 -22.38
C LEU A 6 26.18 1.19 -21.07
N PHE A 7 26.85 0.04 -21.15
CA PHE A 7 27.20 -0.79 -20.01
C PHE A 7 28.12 -0.08 -19.01
N SER A 8 29.12 0.70 -19.48
CA SER A 8 29.94 1.50 -18.57
C SER A 8 29.12 2.59 -17.86
N ARG A 9 28.10 3.15 -18.51
CA ARG A 9 27.23 4.17 -17.90
C ARG A 9 26.23 3.56 -16.92
N LEU A 10 25.63 2.42 -17.24
CA LEU A 10 24.79 1.64 -16.33
C LEU A 10 25.57 1.19 -15.09
N ARG A 11 26.81 0.71 -15.28
CA ARG A 11 27.70 0.35 -14.18
C ARG A 11 27.97 1.53 -13.24
N ARG A 12 28.16 2.75 -13.77
CA ARG A 12 28.29 3.96 -12.94
C ARG A 12 26.98 4.31 -12.24
N LEU A 13 25.84 4.23 -12.93
CA LEU A 13 24.52 4.52 -12.35
C LEU A 13 24.21 3.63 -11.13
N PHE A 14 24.51 2.33 -11.25
CA PHE A 14 24.23 1.32 -10.23
C PHE A 14 25.43 0.99 -9.32
N SER A 15 26.52 1.76 -9.43
CA SER A 15 27.67 1.67 -8.51
C SER A 15 27.33 2.20 -7.10
N THR A 16 26.34 3.10 -7.02
CA THR A 16 25.80 3.65 -5.79
C THR A 16 24.38 3.14 -5.56
N ASN A 17 24.01 2.87 -4.30
CA ASN A 17 22.68 2.34 -3.93
C ASN A 17 21.50 3.26 -4.28
N VAL A 18 21.76 4.53 -4.60
CA VAL A 18 20.77 5.58 -4.77
C VAL A 18 20.96 6.27 -6.10
N VAL A 19 19.90 6.28 -6.92
CA VAL A 19 19.86 7.09 -8.14
C VAL A 19 19.26 8.44 -7.79
N VAL A 20 20.13 9.44 -7.53
CA VAL A 20 19.72 10.82 -7.25
C VAL A 20 19.62 11.58 -8.57
N ARG A 21 18.42 12.12 -8.89
CA ARG A 21 18.22 13.00 -10.05
C ARG A 21 17.64 14.34 -9.64
N ASN A 22 18.13 15.39 -10.29
CA ASN A 22 17.64 16.75 -10.08
C ASN A 22 16.38 16.96 -10.93
N VAL A 23 15.26 17.27 -10.30
CA VAL A 23 13.96 17.50 -10.98
C VAL A 23 13.67 19.00 -11.13
N GLY A 24 14.68 19.85 -10.92
CA GLY A 24 14.61 21.30 -11.12
C GLY A 24 14.74 22.08 -9.81
N GLY A 25 15.49 23.18 -9.86
CA GLY A 25 15.76 24.03 -8.70
C GLY A 25 16.55 23.31 -7.60
N ARG A 26 16.03 23.30 -6.37
CA ARG A 26 16.60 22.62 -5.18
C ARG A 26 15.91 21.27 -4.86
N LYS A 27 14.99 20.79 -5.71
CA LYS A 27 14.25 19.54 -5.48
C LYS A 27 14.98 18.36 -6.15
N LEU A 28 15.42 17.40 -5.35
CA LEU A 28 16.01 16.15 -5.81
C LEU A 28 14.96 15.05 -5.72
N LYS A 29 14.72 14.32 -6.81
CA LYS A 29 13.96 13.07 -6.77
C LYS A 29 14.96 11.94 -6.64
N VAL A 30 14.85 11.22 -5.54
CA VAL A 30 15.76 10.16 -5.16
C VAL A 30 15.04 8.84 -5.43
N SER A 31 15.46 8.12 -6.46
CA SER A 31 15.00 6.76 -6.67
C SER A 31 15.95 5.82 -5.95
N ASP A 32 15.46 5.23 -4.87
CA ASP A 32 16.22 4.34 -4.02
C ASP A 32 16.14 2.91 -4.56
N THR A 33 17.17 2.47 -5.27
CA THR A 33 17.22 1.13 -5.87
C THR A 33 17.72 0.07 -4.88
N SER A 34 18.37 0.46 -3.76
CA SER A 34 19.06 -0.50 -2.88
C SER A 34 19.31 -0.02 -1.44
N ARG A 35 19.13 1.25 -1.08
CA ARG A 35 19.28 1.80 0.29
C ARG A 35 18.10 1.49 1.21
N THR A 36 16.87 1.32 0.72
CA THR A 36 15.80 0.62 1.45
C THR A 36 16.24 -0.79 1.85
N GLN A 37 17.21 -1.36 1.12
CA GLN A 37 17.78 -2.68 1.34
C GLN A 37 19.17 -2.69 2.02
N ALA A 38 19.84 -1.54 2.16
CA ALA A 38 21.17 -1.42 2.72
C ALA A 38 21.10 -0.96 4.18
N TYR A 39 21.08 -1.91 5.10
CA TYR A 39 21.32 -1.61 6.51
C TYR A 39 22.80 -1.33 6.73
N SER A 40 23.12 -0.31 7.54
CA SER A 40 24.49 -0.01 7.98
C SER A 40 25.11 -1.24 8.66
N LYS A 41 26.06 -1.86 7.96
CA LYS A 41 26.68 -3.14 8.33
C LYS A 41 27.70 -3.05 9.47
N SER A 42 27.89 -1.90 10.10
CA SER A 42 29.08 -1.74 10.94
C SER A 42 29.07 -2.57 12.23
N ASN A 43 27.91 -2.99 12.77
CA ASN A 43 27.87 -3.66 14.10
C ASN A 43 26.80 -4.77 14.31
N LEU A 44 25.99 -5.15 13.31
CA LEU A 44 24.80 -6.02 13.53
C LEU A 44 24.82 -7.40 12.85
N VAL A 45 25.80 -7.68 11.99
CA VAL A 45 25.92 -8.96 11.25
C VAL A 45 26.41 -10.12 12.13
N ASP A 46 26.79 -9.82 13.38
CA ASP A 46 27.84 -10.56 14.06
C ASP A 46 27.37 -11.66 15.04
N ARG A 47 26.07 -11.82 15.31
CA ARG A 47 25.63 -12.80 16.34
C ARG A 47 25.65 -14.25 15.84
N TYR A 48 25.07 -14.52 14.67
CA TYR A 48 24.98 -15.91 14.17
C TYR A 48 26.37 -16.42 13.77
N GLN A 49 27.15 -15.63 13.02
CA GLN A 49 28.51 -16.00 12.63
C GLN A 49 29.44 -16.21 13.84
N LYS A 50 29.40 -15.37 14.88
CA LYS A 50 30.19 -15.59 16.10
C LYS A 50 29.83 -16.86 16.88
N ILE A 51 28.57 -17.30 16.84
CA ILE A 51 28.15 -18.54 17.52
C ILE A 51 28.77 -19.78 16.85
N PHE A 52 28.93 -19.78 15.53
CA PHE A 52 29.45 -20.94 14.80
C PHE A 52 30.97 -20.89 14.53
N THR A 53 31.60 -19.72 14.59
CA THR A 53 33.08 -19.57 14.47
C THR A 53 33.84 -20.21 15.63
N GLY A 54 33.24 -20.32 16.82
CA GLY A 54 33.86 -20.96 18.00
C GLY A 54 33.94 -22.49 17.97
N ALA A 55 33.31 -23.15 16.99
CA ALA A 55 33.20 -24.62 16.92
C ALA A 55 34.36 -25.33 16.18
N GLY A 56 35.54 -24.69 16.09
CA GLY A 56 36.77 -25.37 15.66
C GLY A 56 36.95 -25.62 14.16
N LEU A 57 36.14 -25.01 13.27
CA LEU A 57 36.33 -25.09 11.82
C LEU A 57 37.20 -23.93 11.27
N SER A 58 38.40 -23.77 11.82
CA SER A 58 39.36 -22.68 11.54
C SER A 58 40.03 -22.72 10.14
N GLY A 59 39.42 -23.33 9.12
CA GLY A 59 40.07 -23.54 7.82
C GLY A 59 39.19 -23.42 6.57
N TYR A 60 37.87 -23.27 6.71
CA TYR A 60 36.99 -23.02 5.57
C TYR A 60 36.77 -21.53 5.40
N SER A 61 36.79 -21.05 4.16
CA SER A 61 36.45 -19.65 3.85
C SER A 61 35.04 -19.34 4.36
N ASP A 62 34.88 -18.23 5.08
CA ASP A 62 33.59 -17.79 5.66
C ASP A 62 32.45 -17.76 4.64
N ALA A 63 32.78 -17.46 3.37
CA ALA A 63 31.85 -17.47 2.25
C ALA A 63 31.34 -18.88 1.90
N LEU A 64 32.20 -19.91 1.90
CA LEU A 64 31.80 -21.29 1.60
C LEU A 64 30.95 -21.88 2.72
N MET A 65 31.30 -21.59 3.97
CA MET A 65 30.51 -21.93 5.16
C MET A 65 29.10 -21.35 5.07
N THR A 66 28.99 -20.05 4.80
CA THR A 66 27.70 -19.36 4.66
C THR A 66 26.86 -19.95 3.51
N LYS A 67 27.48 -20.27 2.37
CA LYS A 67 26.80 -20.96 1.25
C LYS A 67 26.28 -22.33 1.66
N SER A 68 27.09 -23.14 2.35
CA SER A 68 26.69 -24.49 2.77
C SER A 68 25.52 -24.49 3.77
N MET A 69 25.52 -23.56 4.74
CA MET A 69 24.41 -23.41 5.68
C MET A 69 23.12 -22.98 4.97
N ARG A 70 23.21 -22.06 4.00
CA ARG A 70 22.06 -21.60 3.21
C ARG A 70 21.45 -22.74 2.39
N LEU A 71 22.26 -23.59 1.76
CA LEU A 71 21.78 -24.78 1.05
C LEU A 71 21.02 -25.74 1.97
N ASN A 72 21.47 -25.91 3.21
CA ASN A 72 20.74 -26.71 4.21
C ASN A 72 19.38 -26.10 4.58
N LEU A 73 19.30 -24.76 4.71
CA LEU A 73 18.03 -24.07 4.96
C LEU A 73 17.06 -24.25 3.78
N PHE A 74 17.54 -24.13 2.55
CA PHE A 74 16.72 -24.33 1.36
C PHE A 74 16.18 -25.75 1.24
N LYS A 75 16.99 -26.75 1.61
CA LYS A 75 16.53 -28.14 1.70
C LYS A 75 15.41 -28.30 2.73
N ASP A 76 15.52 -27.66 3.89
CA ASP A 76 14.46 -27.66 4.90
C ASP A 76 13.19 -26.96 4.38
N TYR A 77 13.30 -25.82 3.69
CA TYR A 77 12.16 -25.11 3.11
C TYR A 77 11.48 -25.91 1.99
N GLU A 78 12.24 -26.67 1.21
CA GLU A 78 11.68 -27.58 0.19
C GLU A 78 10.84 -28.69 0.85
N ALA A 79 11.35 -29.27 1.93
CA ALA A 79 10.61 -30.26 2.70
C ALA A 79 9.34 -29.65 3.32
N MET A 80 9.42 -28.40 3.82
CA MET A 80 8.27 -27.69 4.36
C MET A 80 7.18 -27.40 3.31
N ASP A 81 7.56 -27.07 2.07
CA ASP A 81 6.61 -26.82 0.97
C ASP A 81 5.84 -28.09 0.56
N SER A 82 6.34 -29.28 0.91
CA SER A 82 5.57 -30.53 0.71
C SER A 82 4.38 -30.69 1.67
N ASP A 83 4.34 -29.92 2.76
CA ASP A 83 3.22 -29.89 3.69
C ASP A 83 2.07 -29.04 3.14
N ALA A 84 0.85 -29.57 3.20
CA ALA A 84 -0.32 -28.92 2.60
C ALA A 84 -0.63 -27.55 3.22
N ILE A 85 -0.40 -27.37 4.53
CA ILE A 85 -0.69 -26.11 5.22
C ILE A 85 0.31 -25.05 4.76
N ILE A 86 1.59 -25.41 4.67
CA ILE A 86 2.65 -24.48 4.28
C ILE A 86 2.61 -24.18 2.77
N SER A 87 2.33 -25.17 1.91
CA SER A 87 2.13 -24.94 0.48
C SER A 87 0.98 -23.96 0.24
N SER A 88 -0.18 -24.21 0.87
CA SER A 88 -1.34 -23.33 0.74
C SER A 88 -1.04 -21.92 1.28
N ALA A 89 -0.27 -21.81 2.35
CA ALA A 89 0.19 -20.52 2.87
C ALA A 89 1.04 -19.74 1.86
N LEU A 90 1.98 -20.40 1.18
CA LEU A 90 2.82 -19.80 0.15
C LEU A 90 2.01 -19.37 -1.08
N ASP A 91 1.02 -20.17 -1.46
CA ASP A 91 0.10 -19.84 -2.55
C ASP A 91 -0.75 -18.60 -2.20
N ILE A 92 -1.31 -18.55 -0.99
CA ILE A 92 -2.08 -17.40 -0.49
C ILE A 92 -1.24 -16.11 -0.49
N TYR A 93 0.01 -16.14 -0.03
CA TYR A 93 0.85 -14.93 -0.11
C TYR A 93 1.03 -14.44 -1.55
N SER A 94 1.11 -15.37 -2.50
CA SER A 94 1.35 -15.05 -3.91
C SER A 94 0.08 -14.53 -4.56
N ASP A 95 -1.06 -15.20 -4.34
CA ASP A 95 -2.38 -14.82 -4.83
C ASP A 95 -2.75 -13.39 -4.39
N GLU A 96 -2.63 -13.12 -3.10
CA GLU A 96 -2.96 -11.83 -2.48
C GLU A 96 -1.98 -10.74 -2.92
N SER A 97 -0.73 -11.08 -3.22
CA SER A 97 0.24 -10.10 -3.74
C SER A 97 0.01 -9.74 -5.21
N THR A 98 -0.63 -10.61 -6.00
CA THR A 98 -0.82 -10.47 -7.46
C THR A 98 -2.28 -10.30 -7.88
N MET A 99 -3.13 -9.77 -7.00
CA MET A 99 -4.54 -9.55 -7.32
C MET A 99 -4.69 -8.61 -8.52
N LYS A 100 -5.75 -8.82 -9.31
CA LYS A 100 -6.07 -7.93 -10.44
C LYS A 100 -6.91 -6.76 -9.94
N SER A 101 -6.67 -5.59 -10.52
CA SER A 101 -7.48 -4.40 -10.31
C SER A 101 -8.88 -4.60 -10.92
N GLU A 102 -9.82 -3.70 -10.62
CA GLU A 102 -11.13 -3.63 -11.26
C GLU A 102 -11.03 -3.56 -12.80
N TYR A 103 -9.94 -2.99 -13.30
CA TYR A 103 -9.62 -2.87 -14.72
C TYR A 103 -8.85 -4.08 -15.30
N GLY A 104 -8.58 -5.12 -14.49
CA GLY A 104 -7.89 -6.34 -14.91
C GLY A 104 -6.36 -6.31 -14.84
N GLU A 105 -5.76 -5.16 -14.52
CA GLU A 105 -4.32 -4.96 -14.42
C GLU A 105 -3.77 -5.35 -13.03
N VAL A 106 -2.62 -6.04 -12.97
CA VAL A 106 -1.94 -6.40 -11.71
C VAL A 106 -1.04 -5.25 -11.23
N LEU A 107 -0.34 -4.60 -12.17
CA LEU A 107 0.57 -3.50 -11.92
C LEU A 107 -0.01 -2.21 -12.53
N GLN A 108 -0.26 -1.21 -11.69
CA GLN A 108 -0.68 0.12 -12.12
C GLN A 108 0.54 1.02 -12.28
N ILE A 109 0.62 1.71 -13.42
CA ILE A 109 1.69 2.65 -13.75
C ILE A 109 1.12 4.07 -13.70
N GLN A 110 1.56 4.86 -12.72
CA GLN A 110 1.20 6.27 -12.58
C GLN A 110 2.33 7.13 -13.13
N THR A 111 2.04 7.94 -14.14
CA THR A 111 3.00 8.88 -14.74
C THR A 111 2.25 10.03 -15.40
N ASP A 112 2.89 11.20 -15.45
CA ASP A 112 2.39 12.37 -16.17
C ASP A 112 2.72 12.31 -17.68
N ASN A 113 3.59 11.40 -18.11
CA ASN A 113 4.04 11.29 -19.50
C ASN A 113 3.50 10.02 -20.16
N ASP A 114 2.62 10.20 -21.14
CA ASP A 114 1.98 9.11 -21.89
C ASP A 114 2.99 8.21 -22.60
N GLN A 115 4.11 8.74 -23.10
CA GLN A 115 5.14 7.92 -23.78
C GLN A 115 5.80 6.94 -22.80
N ILE A 116 6.13 7.39 -21.60
CA ILE A 116 6.73 6.55 -20.56
C ILE A 116 5.73 5.48 -20.13
N LYS A 117 4.44 5.85 -20.05
CA LYS A 117 3.37 4.91 -19.73
C LYS A 117 3.29 3.77 -20.74
N GLU A 118 3.28 4.08 -22.04
CA GLU A 118 3.22 3.07 -23.10
C GLU A 118 4.46 2.17 -23.12
N ILE A 119 5.65 2.74 -22.95
CA ILE A 119 6.91 1.99 -22.90
C ILE A 119 6.94 1.04 -21.71
N LEU A 120 6.59 1.51 -20.51
CA LEU A 120 6.57 0.67 -19.31
C LEU A 120 5.46 -0.37 -19.37
N HIS A 121 4.31 -0.04 -19.97
CA HIS A 121 3.25 -1.02 -20.22
C HIS A 121 3.74 -2.13 -21.15
N ASN A 122 4.40 -1.80 -22.27
CA ASN A 122 5.00 -2.78 -23.17
C ASN A 122 6.06 -3.64 -22.47
N LEU A 123 6.94 -3.02 -21.67
CA LEU A 123 7.94 -3.75 -20.89
C LEU A 123 7.28 -4.77 -19.96
N PHE A 124 6.32 -4.34 -19.14
CA PHE A 124 5.79 -5.19 -18.08
C PHE A 124 4.77 -6.23 -18.55
N TYR A 125 3.91 -5.88 -19.51
CA TYR A 125 2.87 -6.79 -19.99
C TYR A 125 3.31 -7.62 -21.20
N ASP A 126 4.07 -7.06 -22.15
CA ASP A 126 4.44 -7.80 -23.37
C ASP A 126 5.79 -8.53 -23.23
N ILE A 127 6.83 -7.86 -22.70
CA ILE A 127 8.19 -8.43 -22.62
C ILE A 127 8.34 -9.33 -21.39
N VAL A 128 8.03 -8.78 -20.21
CA VAL A 128 8.20 -9.47 -18.92
C VAL A 128 7.03 -10.40 -18.64
N ASN A 129 5.85 -10.13 -19.19
CA ASN A 129 4.60 -10.84 -18.92
C ASN A 129 4.35 -11.01 -17.41
N ILE A 130 4.24 -9.88 -16.71
CA ILE A 130 4.07 -9.82 -15.26
C ILE A 130 2.82 -10.56 -14.79
N GLU A 131 1.74 -10.59 -15.58
CA GLU A 131 0.50 -11.25 -15.20
C GLU A 131 0.70 -12.74 -14.89
N PHE A 132 1.51 -13.44 -15.70
CA PHE A 132 1.80 -14.85 -15.48
C PHE A 132 3.05 -15.08 -14.63
N ASN A 133 4.09 -14.28 -14.84
CA ASN A 133 5.40 -14.55 -14.25
C ASN A 133 5.56 -14.03 -12.81
N LEU A 134 4.81 -13.00 -12.39
CA LEU A 134 4.97 -12.42 -11.06
C LEU A 134 4.54 -13.38 -9.94
N TRP A 135 3.46 -14.15 -10.15
CA TRP A 135 2.97 -15.13 -9.18
C TRP A 135 4.05 -16.15 -8.74
N PRO A 136 4.70 -16.90 -9.67
CA PRO A 136 5.74 -17.84 -9.27
C PRO A 136 7.00 -17.16 -8.72
N TRP A 137 7.29 -15.91 -9.10
CA TRP A 137 8.42 -15.15 -8.55
C TRP A 137 8.19 -14.79 -7.09
N ILE A 138 7.00 -14.30 -6.75
CA ILE A 138 6.62 -13.98 -5.37
C ILE A 138 6.58 -15.26 -4.53
N ARG A 139 6.03 -16.37 -5.05
CA ARG A 139 6.01 -17.65 -4.35
C ARG A 139 7.42 -18.12 -3.99
N ASN A 140 8.34 -18.11 -4.97
CA ASN A 140 9.73 -18.52 -4.76
C ASN A 140 10.47 -17.56 -3.81
N MET A 141 10.24 -16.24 -3.93
CA MET A 141 10.78 -15.25 -3.00
C MET A 141 10.29 -15.51 -1.57
N CYS A 142 9.02 -15.81 -1.37
CA CYS A 142 8.46 -16.13 -0.04
C CYS A 142 9.02 -17.43 0.53
N LYS A 143 9.23 -18.46 -0.32
CA LYS A 143 9.78 -19.76 0.05
C LYS A 143 11.26 -19.70 0.44
N TYR A 144 12.10 -19.12 -0.40
CA TYR A 144 13.55 -19.09 -0.17
C TYR A 144 14.03 -17.84 0.57
N GLY A 145 13.25 -16.77 0.57
CA GLY A 145 13.63 -15.44 1.06
C GLY A 145 14.33 -14.57 0.01
N ASP A 146 14.86 -15.21 -1.04
CA ASP A 146 15.51 -14.56 -2.18
C ASP A 146 14.95 -15.12 -3.48
N PHE A 147 14.89 -14.27 -4.50
CA PHE A 147 14.67 -14.68 -5.88
C PHE A 147 15.52 -13.82 -6.81
N PHE A 148 16.17 -14.45 -7.78
CA PHE A 148 17.10 -13.80 -8.70
C PHE A 148 16.58 -13.86 -10.12
N LEU A 149 16.72 -12.75 -10.84
CA LEU A 149 16.21 -12.59 -12.18
C LEU A 149 17.28 -11.94 -13.04
N LYS A 150 17.79 -12.67 -14.05
CA LYS A 150 18.74 -12.14 -15.04
C LYS A 150 17.98 -11.32 -16.07
N LEU A 151 18.45 -10.10 -16.31
CA LEU A 151 17.91 -9.19 -17.32
C LEU A 151 18.81 -9.25 -18.56
N GLU A 152 18.25 -9.65 -19.70
CA GLU A 152 18.95 -9.58 -20.98
C GLU A 152 18.72 -8.19 -21.56
N ILE A 153 19.78 -7.39 -21.64
CA ILE A 153 19.73 -5.97 -22.02
C ILE A 153 20.42 -5.78 -23.38
N ASP A 154 19.69 -5.20 -24.33
CA ASP A 154 20.22 -4.76 -25.62
C ASP A 154 20.36 -3.22 -25.64
N GLU A 155 21.39 -2.70 -26.33
CA GLU A 155 21.79 -1.30 -26.32
C GLU A 155 20.77 -0.34 -26.96
N LYS A 156 19.81 -0.87 -27.73
CA LYS A 156 18.80 -0.06 -28.45
C LYS A 156 17.37 -0.32 -28.01
N TYR A 157 17.04 -1.59 -27.73
CA TYR A 157 15.68 -2.01 -27.43
C TYR A 157 15.41 -2.05 -25.91
N GLY A 158 16.47 -1.98 -25.10
CA GLY A 158 16.39 -2.15 -23.66
C GLY A 158 16.33 -3.62 -23.27
N ILE A 159 15.59 -3.92 -22.21
CA ILE A 159 15.39 -5.29 -21.74
C ILE A 159 14.59 -6.07 -22.80
N THR A 160 15.16 -7.13 -23.34
CA THR A 160 14.54 -7.99 -24.38
C THR A 160 13.88 -9.23 -23.79
N ASN A 161 14.44 -9.74 -22.70
CA ASN A 161 13.98 -10.96 -22.05
C ASN A 161 14.48 -11.01 -20.61
N VAL A 162 13.85 -11.88 -19.82
CA VAL A 162 14.06 -12.01 -18.40
C VAL A 162 14.13 -13.50 -18.05
N VAL A 163 15.22 -13.92 -17.41
CA VAL A 163 15.49 -15.33 -17.10
C VAL A 163 15.59 -15.54 -15.59
N PRO A 164 14.73 -16.38 -14.97
CA PRO A 164 14.84 -16.68 -13.55
C PRO A 164 16.11 -17.51 -13.29
N LEU A 165 16.88 -17.11 -12.28
CA LEU A 165 18.07 -17.83 -11.84
C LEU A 165 17.78 -18.65 -10.58
N SER A 166 18.41 -19.82 -10.53
CA SER A 166 18.38 -20.70 -9.36
C SER A 166 19.07 -20.05 -8.17
N VAL A 167 18.37 -20.00 -7.03
CA VAL A 167 18.89 -19.45 -5.76
C VAL A 167 20.08 -20.27 -5.23
N TYR A 168 20.21 -21.53 -5.67
CA TYR A 168 21.29 -22.45 -5.30
C TYR A 168 22.64 -22.07 -5.94
N ASP A 169 22.59 -21.54 -7.17
CA ASP A 169 23.77 -21.31 -8.02
C ASP A 169 24.29 -19.87 -7.93
N VAL A 170 23.43 -18.93 -7.51
CA VAL A 170 23.78 -17.49 -7.42
C VAL A 170 24.37 -17.14 -6.07
N SER A 171 25.53 -16.49 -6.10
CA SER A 171 26.17 -15.87 -4.94
C SER A 171 26.29 -14.36 -5.14
N ARG A 172 25.87 -13.59 -4.13
CA ARG A 172 26.03 -12.13 -4.08
C ARG A 172 27.32 -11.78 -3.35
N LEU A 173 28.13 -10.95 -4.01
CA LEU A 173 29.40 -10.44 -3.51
C LEU A 173 29.25 -8.93 -3.26
N GLU A 174 29.55 -8.50 -2.04
CA GLU A 174 29.50 -7.09 -1.62
C GLU A 174 30.79 -6.74 -0.88
N GLY A 175 31.24 -5.49 -0.98
CA GLY A 175 32.41 -5.01 -0.22
C GLY A 175 33.76 -5.59 -0.64
N LEU A 176 33.86 -6.12 -1.87
CA LEU A 176 35.13 -6.60 -2.44
C LEU A 176 36.07 -5.46 -2.85
N ASP A 177 35.50 -4.29 -3.20
CA ASP A 177 36.25 -3.12 -3.63
C ASP A 177 36.48 -2.17 -2.43
N PRO A 178 37.75 -1.98 -1.99
CA PRO A 178 38.07 -1.03 -0.91
C PRO A 178 37.69 0.41 -1.23
N GLU A 179 37.61 0.78 -2.52
CA GLU A 179 37.29 2.14 -2.96
C GLU A 179 35.76 2.39 -3.00
N ASN A 180 34.96 1.34 -3.27
CA ASN A 180 33.49 1.39 -3.29
C ASN A 180 32.87 0.22 -2.50
N PRO A 181 32.71 0.35 -1.17
CA PRO A 181 32.15 -0.72 -0.34
C PRO A 181 30.71 -1.12 -0.69
N GLU A 182 29.95 -0.21 -1.30
CA GLU A 182 28.54 -0.41 -1.71
C GLU A 182 28.41 -1.13 -3.06
N TYR A 183 29.52 -1.41 -3.74
CA TYR A 183 29.47 -2.08 -5.04
C TYR A 183 29.09 -3.56 -4.88
N VAL A 184 28.11 -3.99 -5.69
CA VAL A 184 27.54 -5.33 -5.66
C VAL A 184 27.80 -6.04 -6.97
N LYS A 185 28.24 -7.30 -6.89
CA LYS A 185 28.36 -8.22 -8.01
C LYS A 185 27.65 -9.53 -7.72
N PHE A 186 27.18 -10.20 -8.76
CA PHE A 186 26.62 -11.53 -8.66
C PHE A 186 27.53 -12.52 -9.38
N LEU A 187 27.74 -13.69 -8.79
CA LEU A 187 28.54 -14.75 -9.37
C LEU A 187 27.67 -16.00 -9.46
N ILE A 188 27.50 -16.48 -10.69
CA ILE A 188 26.79 -17.72 -10.99
C ILE A 188 27.81 -18.85 -10.99
N GLU A 189 27.65 -19.79 -10.07
CA GLU A 189 28.37 -21.06 -10.08
C GLU A 189 27.39 -22.15 -10.49
N ALA A 190 27.26 -22.41 -11.79
CA ALA A 190 26.41 -23.49 -12.26
C ALA A 190 26.93 -24.83 -11.71
N ALA A 191 26.15 -25.47 -10.84
CA ALA A 191 26.43 -26.82 -10.36
C ALA A 191 26.00 -27.92 -11.38
N THR A 192 25.35 -27.54 -12.47
CA THR A 192 24.68 -28.47 -13.40
C THR A 192 25.54 -28.86 -14.60
N ALA A 193 25.82 -30.17 -14.68
CA ALA A 193 26.36 -30.88 -15.85
C ALA A 193 25.30 -31.11 -16.95
N GLU A 194 24.41 -30.15 -17.19
CA GLU A 194 23.28 -30.33 -18.13
C GLU A 194 23.65 -30.03 -19.59
N HIS A 195 24.81 -29.43 -19.84
CA HIS A 195 25.40 -29.39 -21.17
C HIS A 195 26.20 -30.66 -21.48
N ARG A 196 25.53 -31.82 -21.63
CA ARG A 196 26.14 -33.11 -22.01
C ARG A 196 26.93 -33.12 -23.33
N TYR A 197 26.97 -32.00 -24.06
CA TYR A 197 27.67 -31.83 -25.34
C TYR A 197 28.82 -30.82 -25.33
N LYS A 198 29.10 -30.14 -24.20
CA LYS A 198 30.31 -29.31 -24.07
C LYS A 198 31.24 -29.94 -23.05
N GLN A 199 32.44 -30.28 -23.50
CA GLN A 199 33.51 -30.83 -22.68
C GLN A 199 33.78 -29.88 -21.50
N GLU A 200 33.68 -30.41 -20.28
CA GLU A 200 33.96 -29.72 -19.02
C GLU A 200 35.39 -29.18 -19.01
N GLN A 201 35.56 -27.93 -19.43
CA GLN A 201 36.74 -27.14 -19.13
C GLN A 201 36.25 -25.87 -18.45
N SER A 202 36.46 -25.82 -17.13
CA SER A 202 36.02 -24.78 -16.20
C SER A 202 34.56 -24.88 -15.81
N SER A 203 34.28 -24.95 -14.50
CA SER A 203 33.07 -24.32 -13.96
C SER A 203 32.99 -22.92 -14.56
N THR A 204 32.06 -22.67 -15.49
CA THR A 204 31.88 -21.35 -16.07
C THR A 204 31.32 -20.44 -14.99
N LYS A 205 32.22 -19.81 -14.23
CA LYS A 205 31.87 -18.74 -13.29
C LYS A 205 31.54 -17.53 -14.15
N GLU A 206 30.25 -17.21 -14.24
CA GLU A 206 29.78 -16.00 -14.90
C GLU A 206 29.62 -14.91 -13.83
N GLU A 207 30.31 -13.79 -14.02
CA GLU A 207 30.11 -12.59 -13.20
C GLU A 207 29.05 -11.71 -13.87
N LEU A 208 28.03 -11.34 -13.11
CA LEU A 208 26.99 -10.40 -13.52
C LEU A 208 27.08 -9.13 -12.69
N GLU A 209 26.86 -8.00 -13.35
CA GLU A 209 26.80 -6.69 -12.73
C GLU A 209 25.44 -6.46 -12.03
N ASN A 210 25.39 -5.51 -11.09
CA ASN A 210 24.16 -5.24 -10.32
C ASN A 210 22.96 -4.89 -11.20
N TYR A 211 23.15 -4.23 -12.35
CA TYR A 211 22.05 -3.84 -13.23
C TYR A 211 21.53 -5.00 -14.11
N GLU A 212 22.30 -6.09 -14.25
CA GLU A 212 21.93 -7.28 -15.02
C GLU A 212 21.11 -8.27 -14.20
N VAL A 213 20.99 -8.05 -12.88
CA VAL A 213 20.25 -8.91 -11.97
C VAL A 213 19.26 -8.10 -11.14
N ALA A 214 17.97 -8.41 -11.26
CA ALA A 214 16.98 -8.00 -10.28
C ALA A 214 16.97 -9.03 -9.13
N HIS A 215 17.14 -8.55 -7.91
CA HIS A 215 17.32 -9.39 -6.72
C HIS A 215 16.22 -9.11 -5.71
N PHE A 216 15.18 -9.92 -5.76
CA PHE A 216 14.06 -9.85 -4.86
C PHE A 216 14.47 -10.41 -3.50
N ARG A 217 14.61 -9.54 -2.50
CA ARG A 217 15.10 -9.91 -1.17
C ARG A 217 14.11 -9.56 -0.07
N LEU A 218 13.71 -10.57 0.69
CA LEU A 218 12.88 -10.37 1.88
C LEU A 218 13.70 -9.95 3.11
N LEU A 219 13.81 -8.64 3.32
CA LEU A 219 14.57 -8.05 4.42
C LEU A 219 13.74 -7.96 5.69
N SER A 220 13.91 -8.97 6.56
CA SER A 220 13.24 -9.03 7.86
C SER A 220 14.21 -9.07 9.04
N ASP A 221 15.42 -9.61 8.84
CA ASP A 221 16.40 -9.85 9.90
C ASP A 221 17.81 -9.57 9.37
N SER A 222 18.60 -8.84 10.16
CA SER A 222 20.00 -8.50 9.84
C SER A 222 20.92 -9.71 9.80
N ASN A 223 20.55 -10.81 10.47
CA ASN A 223 21.38 -12.03 10.50
C ASN A 223 21.50 -12.72 9.15
N TYR A 224 20.54 -12.51 8.23
CA TYR A 224 20.52 -13.14 6.93
C TYR A 224 21.22 -12.30 5.86
N LEU A 225 21.65 -11.07 6.16
CA LEU A 225 22.39 -10.22 5.23
C LEU A 225 23.69 -10.93 4.77
N PRO A 226 24.04 -10.89 3.47
CA PRO A 226 23.46 -10.12 2.37
C PRO A 226 22.35 -10.87 1.61
N TYR A 227 21.52 -11.63 2.28
CA TYR A 227 20.41 -12.38 1.71
C TYR A 227 19.13 -12.12 2.50
N GLY A 228 18.01 -12.55 1.95
CA GLY A 228 16.69 -12.43 2.53
C GLY A 228 16.40 -13.57 3.49
N LYS A 229 15.43 -13.34 4.37
CA LYS A 229 14.89 -14.36 5.26
C LYS A 229 13.58 -14.86 4.66
N SER A 230 13.43 -16.17 4.50
CA SER A 230 12.17 -16.81 4.09
C SER A 230 11.00 -16.46 5.02
N GLN A 231 9.78 -16.36 4.47
CA GLN A 231 8.57 -16.19 5.29
C GLN A 231 8.32 -17.41 6.19
N VAL A 232 8.67 -18.61 5.71
CA VAL A 232 8.44 -19.87 6.45
C VAL A 232 9.50 -20.17 7.51
N GLU A 233 10.57 -19.38 7.60
CA GLU A 233 11.65 -19.60 8.57
C GLU A 233 11.16 -19.56 10.03
N GLY A 234 10.19 -18.70 10.33
CA GLY A 234 9.57 -18.67 11.67
C GLY A 234 8.81 -19.95 12.02
N ALA A 235 8.29 -20.65 11.01
CA ALA A 235 7.52 -21.88 11.14
C ALA A 235 8.41 -23.13 11.19
N ARG A 236 9.68 -23.08 10.74
CA ARG A 236 10.57 -24.24 10.60
C ARG A 236 10.67 -25.11 11.85
N LYS A 237 10.84 -24.49 13.02
CA LYS A 237 10.92 -25.23 14.29
C LYS A 237 9.61 -25.93 14.63
N ILE A 238 8.49 -25.24 14.42
CA ILE A 238 7.14 -25.74 14.76
C ILE A 238 6.77 -26.87 13.82
N TYR A 239 7.06 -26.74 12.53
CA TYR A 239 6.87 -27.78 11.53
C TYR A 239 7.55 -29.09 11.94
N LYS A 240 8.85 -29.05 12.31
CA LYS A 240 9.57 -30.26 12.76
C LYS A 240 8.95 -30.89 14.01
N GLN A 241 8.40 -30.06 14.91
CA GLN A 241 7.70 -30.56 16.10
C GLN A 241 6.35 -31.18 15.75
N LEU A 242 5.61 -30.56 14.82
CA LEU A 242 4.32 -31.05 14.34
C LEU A 242 4.48 -32.41 13.65
N THR A 243 5.38 -32.52 12.68
CA THR A 243 5.63 -33.80 11.97
C THR A 243 6.05 -34.90 12.96
N LEU A 244 6.92 -34.59 13.92
CA LEU A 244 7.33 -35.57 14.93
C LEU A 244 6.16 -36.02 15.82
N MET A 245 5.24 -35.11 16.17
CA MET A 245 4.06 -35.42 16.98
C MET A 245 3.00 -36.19 16.19
N GLU A 246 2.81 -35.88 14.91
CA GLU A 246 1.95 -36.62 14.00
C GLU A 246 2.46 -38.06 13.82
N ASP A 247 3.75 -38.24 13.58
CA ASP A 247 4.38 -39.56 13.51
C ASP A 247 4.26 -40.32 14.84
N ALA A 248 4.53 -39.64 15.96
CA ALA A 248 4.41 -40.26 17.29
C ALA A 248 2.96 -40.67 17.61
N MET A 249 1.97 -39.88 17.19
CA MET A 249 0.55 -40.20 17.31
C MET A 249 0.19 -41.42 16.46
N LEU A 250 0.67 -41.50 15.22
CA LEU A 250 0.44 -42.66 14.35
C LEU A 250 1.07 -43.92 14.93
N ILE A 251 2.32 -43.83 15.40
CA ILE A 251 3.02 -44.95 16.06
C ILE A 251 2.27 -45.37 17.33
N HIS A 252 1.86 -44.42 18.16
CA HIS A 252 1.09 -44.71 19.37
C HIS A 252 -0.22 -45.42 19.04
N ARG A 253 -0.96 -44.93 18.04
CA ARG A 253 -2.20 -45.55 17.54
C ARG A 253 -1.95 -46.95 17.01
N ILE A 254 -0.89 -47.19 16.22
CA ILE A 254 -0.58 -48.51 15.66
C ILE A 254 -0.14 -49.50 16.75
N MET A 255 0.79 -49.10 17.62
CA MET A 255 1.34 -49.97 18.67
C MET A 255 0.30 -50.34 19.74
N ARG A 256 -0.68 -49.46 20.00
CA ARG A 256 -1.71 -49.66 21.03
C ARG A 256 -3.10 -49.99 20.47
N ALA A 257 -3.28 -49.99 19.15
CA ALA A 257 -4.48 -50.49 18.48
C ALA A 257 -4.81 -51.96 18.82
N PRO A 258 -3.84 -52.89 18.93
CA PRO A 258 -4.18 -54.24 19.34
C PRO A 258 -4.49 -54.27 20.84
N GLU A 259 -5.69 -54.73 21.17
CA GLU A 259 -6.04 -55.09 22.54
C GLU A 259 -5.08 -56.16 23.05
N LYS A 260 -4.54 -55.95 24.25
CA LYS A 260 -3.71 -56.95 24.92
C LYS A 260 -4.61 -57.84 25.73
N ARG A 261 -4.50 -59.15 25.57
CA ARG A 261 -5.31 -60.12 26.32
C ARG A 261 -4.44 -60.84 27.31
N VAL A 262 -4.94 -60.96 28.53
CA VAL A 262 -4.34 -61.75 29.59
C VAL A 262 -5.18 -63.00 29.79
N PHE A 263 -4.63 -64.13 29.40
CA PHE A 263 -5.20 -65.45 29.64
C PHE A 263 -4.71 -65.95 30.99
N LYS A 264 -5.58 -65.91 32.00
CA LYS A 264 -5.34 -66.60 33.27
C LYS A 264 -5.73 -68.06 33.06
N LEU A 265 -4.79 -68.97 33.25
CA LEU A 265 -5.02 -70.41 33.10
C LEU A 265 -4.86 -71.09 34.46
N ASP A 266 -5.89 -71.81 34.89
CA ASP A 266 -5.84 -72.56 36.14
C ASP A 266 -4.97 -73.83 35.99
N ILE A 267 -3.94 -73.93 36.83
CA ILE A 267 -2.98 -75.05 36.86
C ILE A 267 -3.14 -75.93 38.11
N GLY A 268 -4.32 -75.94 38.73
CA GLY A 268 -4.63 -76.57 40.02
C GLY A 268 -3.91 -77.89 40.34
N ASN A 269 -4.12 -78.93 39.53
CA ASN A 269 -3.61 -80.29 39.82
C ASN A 269 -2.25 -80.62 39.17
N ILE A 270 -1.58 -79.65 38.55
CA ILE A 270 -0.32 -79.90 37.83
C ILE A 270 0.88 -79.71 38.77
N PRO A 271 1.81 -80.69 38.85
CA PRO A 271 3.05 -80.54 39.61
C PRO A 271 3.85 -79.32 39.13
N PRO A 272 4.50 -78.52 40.02
CA PRO A 272 5.25 -77.33 39.60
C PRO A 272 6.30 -77.57 38.51
N ALA A 273 6.86 -78.78 38.43
CA ALA A 273 7.84 -79.15 37.41
C ALA A 273 7.24 -79.33 35.99
N GLU A 274 5.93 -79.55 35.89
CA GLU A 274 5.22 -79.82 34.62
C GLU A 274 4.40 -78.62 34.12
N VAL A 275 4.29 -77.55 34.92
CA VAL A 275 3.51 -76.34 34.60
C VAL A 275 4.00 -75.71 33.29
N ASP A 276 5.32 -75.54 33.12
CA ASP A 276 5.87 -74.90 31.91
C ASP A 276 5.59 -75.72 30.65
N ASN A 277 5.65 -77.05 30.75
CA ASN A 277 5.34 -77.96 29.65
C ASN A 277 3.86 -77.90 29.27
N TYR A 278 2.97 -77.88 30.27
CA TYR A 278 1.53 -77.73 30.04
C TYR A 278 1.20 -76.37 29.41
N MET A 279 1.78 -75.28 29.93
CA MET A 279 1.59 -73.93 29.39
C MET A 279 2.08 -73.84 27.94
N GLN A 280 3.24 -74.42 27.60
CA GLN A 280 3.73 -74.47 26.22
C GLN A 280 2.79 -75.25 25.28
N GLN A 281 2.20 -76.36 25.75
CA GLN A 281 1.23 -77.12 24.96
C GLN A 281 -0.06 -76.32 24.71
N VAL A 282 -0.59 -75.65 25.73
CA VAL A 282 -1.79 -74.80 25.61
C VAL A 282 -1.52 -73.61 24.68
N ILE A 283 -0.39 -72.91 24.86
CA ILE A 283 0.04 -71.81 23.99
C ILE A 283 0.14 -72.29 22.53
N ASN A 284 0.83 -73.40 22.28
CA ASN A 284 0.99 -73.93 20.93
C ASN A 284 -0.33 -74.36 20.27
N LYS A 285 -1.30 -74.83 21.08
CA LYS A 285 -2.64 -75.17 20.60
C LYS A 285 -3.45 -73.92 20.25
N MET A 286 -3.36 -72.86 21.07
CA MET A 286 -4.04 -71.58 20.82
C MET A 286 -3.44 -70.84 19.62
N LYS A 287 -2.11 -70.89 19.44
CA LYS A 287 -1.42 -70.29 18.28
C LYS A 287 -1.77 -70.95 16.94
N LYS A 288 -2.24 -72.20 16.94
CA LYS A 288 -2.52 -73.03 15.75
C LYS A 288 -4.00 -73.26 15.49
N ALA A 289 -4.89 -72.39 15.99
CA ALA A 289 -6.32 -72.52 15.74
C ALA A 289 -6.61 -72.56 14.23
N PRO A 290 -7.19 -73.65 13.70
CA PRO A 290 -7.46 -73.79 12.28
C PRO A 290 -8.64 -72.89 11.89
N VAL A 291 -8.43 -72.01 10.91
CA VAL A 291 -9.52 -71.23 10.29
C VAL A 291 -10.04 -72.05 9.10
N VAL A 292 -11.35 -72.31 9.08
CA VAL A 292 -12.01 -72.96 7.95
C VAL A 292 -12.35 -71.88 6.92
N ASP A 293 -11.90 -72.05 5.70
CA ASP A 293 -12.26 -71.16 4.59
C ASP A 293 -13.72 -71.42 4.20
N GLU A 294 -14.60 -70.44 4.40
CA GLU A 294 -16.05 -70.57 4.16
C GLU A 294 -16.41 -70.93 2.72
N THR A 295 -15.52 -70.64 1.76
CA THR A 295 -15.78 -70.87 0.33
C THR A 295 -15.30 -72.23 -0.17
N THR A 296 -14.21 -72.77 0.38
CA THR A 296 -13.60 -74.03 -0.08
C THR A 296 -13.75 -75.17 0.91
N GLY A 297 -14.10 -74.91 2.18
CA GLY A 297 -14.25 -75.93 3.21
C GLY A 297 -12.95 -76.63 3.61
N ASP A 298 -11.82 -76.25 3.01
CA ASP A 298 -10.51 -76.81 3.28
C ASP A 298 -9.92 -76.23 4.57
N TYR A 299 -9.36 -77.12 5.40
CA TYR A 299 -8.66 -76.76 6.62
C TYR A 299 -7.31 -76.11 6.27
N ASN A 300 -7.29 -74.78 6.18
CA ASN A 300 -6.05 -74.06 5.91
C ASN A 300 -5.32 -73.77 7.23
N LEU A 301 -4.22 -74.47 7.49
CA LEU A 301 -3.29 -74.23 8.61
C LEU A 301 -2.47 -72.94 8.42
N LYS A 302 -3.03 -71.91 7.77
CA LYS A 302 -2.39 -70.60 7.66
C LYS A 302 -2.35 -69.94 9.03
N TYR A 303 -1.21 -69.33 9.31
CA TYR A 303 -0.93 -68.59 10.54
C TYR A 303 -2.10 -67.65 10.85
N ASN A 304 -2.76 -67.83 11.99
CA ASN A 304 -3.90 -67.01 12.37
C ASN A 304 -3.44 -65.54 12.49
N MET A 305 -3.91 -64.67 11.61
CA MET A 305 -3.59 -63.24 11.65
C MET A 305 -4.09 -62.56 12.93
N GLN A 306 -5.05 -63.14 13.66
CA GLN A 306 -5.45 -62.68 15.00
C GLN A 306 -4.35 -62.85 16.06
N ASN A 307 -3.35 -63.70 15.80
CA ASN A 307 -2.26 -64.02 16.72
C ASN A 307 -1.03 -63.11 16.52
N ILE A 308 -1.22 -61.97 15.86
CA ILE A 308 -0.24 -60.87 15.79
C ILE A 308 -0.30 -60.02 17.09
N THR A 309 -1.33 -60.20 17.93
CA THR A 309 -1.44 -59.57 19.25
C THR A 309 -0.50 -60.23 20.26
N GLU A 310 0.10 -59.43 21.14
CA GLU A 310 0.86 -59.93 22.29
C GLU A 310 -0.09 -60.43 23.37
N ASP A 311 -0.44 -61.71 23.30
CA ASP A 311 -1.24 -62.39 24.32
C ASP A 311 -0.35 -62.83 25.50
N PHE A 312 -0.70 -62.44 26.72
CA PHE A 312 0.00 -62.85 27.94
C PHE A 312 -0.69 -64.05 28.57
N PHE A 313 0.07 -65.07 28.93
CA PHE A 313 -0.44 -66.27 29.59
C PHE A 313 0.08 -66.32 31.03
N LEU A 314 -0.83 -66.31 32.01
CA LEU A 314 -0.48 -66.36 33.43
C LEU A 314 -1.04 -67.65 34.06
N PRO A 315 -0.17 -68.54 34.59
CA PRO A 315 -0.64 -69.66 35.37
C PRO A 315 -1.11 -69.18 36.75
N VAL A 316 -2.36 -69.49 37.10
CA VAL A 316 -2.94 -69.18 38.42
C VAL A 316 -3.28 -70.47 39.14
N ARG A 317 -3.18 -70.46 40.48
CA ARG A 317 -3.53 -71.59 41.34
C ARG A 317 -4.56 -71.09 42.35
N GLY A 318 -5.83 -71.46 42.17
CA GLY A 318 -6.96 -71.01 43.00
C GLY A 318 -8.27 -71.63 42.55
N GLY A 319 -9.13 -72.03 43.49
CA GLY A 319 -10.24 -72.96 43.25
C GLY A 319 -11.31 -72.51 42.25
N ASP A 320 -11.77 -73.50 41.48
CA ASP A 320 -12.96 -73.66 40.61
C ASP A 320 -13.32 -72.56 39.58
N SER A 321 -12.69 -71.39 39.61
CA SER A 321 -12.92 -70.31 38.65
C SER A 321 -11.64 -69.51 38.34
N GLY A 322 -10.48 -70.18 38.25
CA GLY A 322 -9.20 -69.53 37.97
C GLY A 322 -8.98 -69.12 36.51
N THR A 323 -9.71 -69.70 35.56
CA THR A 323 -9.52 -69.41 34.14
C THR A 323 -10.38 -68.22 33.70
N SER A 324 -9.76 -67.07 33.41
CA SER A 324 -10.43 -65.89 32.86
C SER A 324 -9.61 -65.25 31.75
N ILE A 325 -10.30 -64.53 30.86
CA ILE A 325 -9.67 -63.70 29.83
C ILE A 325 -9.92 -62.26 30.24
N ASP A 326 -8.86 -61.58 30.66
CA ASP A 326 -8.92 -60.17 30.97
C ASP A 326 -8.38 -59.40 29.76
N SER A 327 -9.24 -58.65 29.08
CA SER A 327 -8.83 -57.71 28.04
C SER A 327 -8.28 -56.44 28.70
N LEU A 328 -7.03 -56.12 28.45
CA LEU A 328 -6.47 -54.81 28.75
C LEU A 328 -6.85 -53.89 27.58
N PRO A 329 -7.80 -52.95 27.78
CA PRO A 329 -8.13 -51.99 26.75
C PRO A 329 -6.87 -51.18 26.41
N GLY A 330 -6.70 -50.87 25.13
CA GLY A 330 -5.70 -49.88 24.72
C GLY A 330 -5.97 -48.55 25.44
N LEU A 331 -4.91 -47.86 25.86
CA LEU A 331 -5.03 -46.49 26.39
C LEU A 331 -5.56 -45.57 25.28
N THR A 332 -6.76 -45.02 25.46
CA THR A 332 -7.28 -43.93 24.63
C THR A 332 -6.49 -42.66 24.95
N TYR A 333 -5.60 -42.25 24.06
CA TYR A 333 -4.83 -41.01 24.21
C TYR A 333 -5.49 -39.90 23.38
N GLU A 334 -5.94 -38.85 24.06
CA GLU A 334 -6.49 -37.62 23.45
C GLU A 334 -5.34 -36.74 22.92
N ALA A 335 -4.55 -37.26 21.97
CA ALA A 335 -3.43 -36.56 21.34
C ALA A 335 -3.85 -35.38 20.45
N THR A 336 -5.15 -35.25 20.18
CA THR A 336 -5.70 -34.33 19.18
C THR A 336 -5.47 -32.89 19.58
N ASP A 337 -5.56 -32.58 20.86
CA ASP A 337 -5.50 -31.21 21.38
C ASP A 337 -4.07 -30.65 21.32
N ASP A 338 -3.07 -31.50 21.60
CA ASP A 338 -1.65 -31.13 21.49
C ASP A 338 -1.27 -30.79 20.04
N ILE A 339 -1.79 -31.56 19.08
CA ILE A 339 -1.57 -31.35 17.65
C ILE A 339 -2.28 -30.08 17.19
N GLU A 340 -3.51 -29.86 17.65
CA GLU A 340 -4.25 -28.65 17.34
C GLU A 340 -3.53 -27.39 17.86
N TYR A 341 -2.94 -27.46 19.07
CA TYR A 341 -2.09 -26.38 19.59
C TYR A 341 -0.89 -26.11 18.69
N LEU A 342 -0.16 -27.15 18.26
CA LEU A 342 1.00 -26.99 17.36
C LEU A 342 0.60 -26.45 16.00
N LYS A 343 -0.52 -26.89 15.44
CA LYS A 343 -1.09 -26.36 14.19
C LYS A 343 -1.47 -24.89 14.33
N ASN A 344 -2.20 -24.51 15.38
CA ASN A 344 -2.56 -23.11 15.65
C ASN A 344 -1.31 -22.23 15.82
N LYS A 345 -0.26 -22.76 16.45
CA LYS A 345 1.04 -22.09 16.59
C LYS A 345 1.78 -21.98 15.25
N LEU A 346 1.68 -22.98 14.37
CA LEU A 346 2.22 -22.95 13.01
C LEU A 346 1.56 -21.83 12.20
N LEU A 347 0.23 -21.75 12.20
CA LEU A 347 -0.53 -20.70 11.52
C LEU A 347 -0.16 -19.30 12.03
N SER A 348 -0.01 -19.17 13.35
CA SER A 348 0.45 -17.92 13.98
C SER A 348 1.87 -17.53 13.53
N ALA A 349 2.75 -18.51 13.31
CA ALA A 349 4.11 -18.26 12.83
C ALA A 349 4.14 -17.84 11.35
N LEU A 350 3.21 -18.37 10.53
CA LEU A 350 2.99 -17.96 9.15
C LEU A 350 2.24 -16.61 9.05
N ARG A 351 1.66 -16.09 10.14
CA ARG A 351 0.88 -14.83 10.13
C ARG A 351 -0.31 -14.86 9.16
N ILE A 352 -0.85 -16.05 8.91
CA ILE A 352 -2.07 -16.24 8.11
C ILE A 352 -3.23 -16.42 9.09
N PRO A 353 -4.35 -15.67 8.93
CA PRO A 353 -5.53 -15.87 9.78
C PRO A 353 -6.14 -17.26 9.56
N LYS A 354 -6.68 -17.86 10.63
CA LYS A 354 -7.20 -19.23 10.58
C LYS A 354 -8.34 -19.41 9.57
N ALA A 355 -9.15 -18.36 9.39
CA ALA A 355 -10.28 -18.33 8.47
C ALA A 355 -9.87 -18.61 7.02
N PHE A 356 -8.69 -18.17 6.57
CA PHE A 356 -8.23 -18.34 5.19
C PHE A 356 -7.94 -19.80 4.81
N LEU A 357 -7.68 -20.66 5.80
CA LEU A 357 -7.37 -22.07 5.59
C LEU A 357 -8.58 -22.99 5.83
N GLY A 358 -9.76 -22.42 6.11
CA GLY A 358 -10.98 -23.19 6.36
C GLY A 358 -10.96 -24.04 7.63
N PHE A 359 -10.08 -23.71 8.59
CA PHE A 359 -9.95 -24.44 9.86
C PHE A 359 -10.80 -23.88 11.00
N GLU A 360 -11.68 -22.92 10.73
CA GLU A 360 -12.51 -22.29 11.76
C GLU A 360 -13.97 -22.76 11.65
N ASP A 361 -14.43 -23.55 12.64
CA ASP A 361 -15.81 -24.05 12.72
C ASP A 361 -16.81 -22.98 13.24
N GLN A 362 -16.33 -21.88 13.83
CA GLN A 362 -17.14 -20.76 14.30
C GLN A 362 -16.59 -19.45 13.74
N ILE A 363 -17.13 -19.02 12.60
CA ILE A 363 -16.85 -17.70 12.03
C ILE A 363 -17.15 -16.64 13.11
N GLY A 364 -16.10 -15.97 13.61
CA GLY A 364 -16.22 -14.90 14.58
C GLY A 364 -17.08 -13.72 14.09
N SER A 365 -17.32 -12.74 14.96
CA SER A 365 -18.00 -11.49 14.57
C SER A 365 -17.30 -10.86 13.36
N LYS A 366 -18.06 -10.35 12.37
CA LYS A 366 -17.51 -9.72 11.14
C LYS A 366 -16.41 -8.69 11.41
N ALA A 367 -16.51 -7.97 12.53
CA ALA A 367 -15.51 -6.99 12.95
C ALA A 367 -14.15 -7.62 13.33
N THR A 368 -14.13 -8.85 13.87
CA THR A 368 -12.89 -9.57 14.19
C THR A 368 -12.17 -10.06 12.94
N LEU A 369 -12.92 -10.50 11.93
CA LEU A 369 -12.36 -10.90 10.63
C LEU A 369 -11.72 -9.72 9.89
N ALA A 370 -12.37 -8.55 9.88
CA ALA A 370 -11.81 -7.34 9.29
C ALA A 370 -10.47 -6.95 9.95
N ALA A 371 -10.39 -7.00 11.28
CA ALA A 371 -9.16 -6.69 12.01
C ALA A 371 -8.02 -7.69 11.74
N GLU A 372 -8.34 -8.96 11.52
CA GLU A 372 -7.37 -9.98 11.11
C GLU A 372 -6.87 -9.76 9.68
N ASP A 373 -7.78 -9.43 8.77
CA ASP A 373 -7.46 -9.11 7.37
C ASP A 373 -6.52 -7.90 7.26
N VAL A 374 -6.75 -6.83 8.03
CA VAL A 374 -5.85 -5.65 8.06
C VAL A 374 -4.42 -6.02 8.50
N ARG A 375 -4.24 -6.96 9.42
CA ARG A 375 -2.89 -7.40 9.85
C ARG A 375 -2.21 -8.22 8.75
N PHE A 376 -3.00 -9.04 8.06
CA PHE A 376 -2.53 -9.84 6.94
C PHE A 376 -2.14 -8.95 5.75
N ALA A 377 -2.98 -7.97 5.39
CA ALA A 377 -2.71 -6.98 4.35
C ALA A 377 -1.39 -6.23 4.58
N ARG A 378 -1.05 -5.84 5.82
CA ARG A 378 0.27 -5.24 6.13
C ARG A 378 1.47 -6.17 5.87
N THR A 379 1.25 -7.48 5.99
CA THR A 379 2.29 -8.47 5.67
C THR A 379 2.48 -8.58 4.16
N ILE A 380 1.39 -8.59 3.40
CA ILE A 380 1.41 -8.57 1.93
C ILE A 380 1.99 -7.26 1.39
N GLU A 381 1.62 -6.11 1.95
CA GLU A 381 2.16 -4.80 1.55
C GLU A 381 3.69 -4.75 1.67
N ARG A 382 4.26 -5.43 2.68
CA ARG A 382 5.72 -5.54 2.82
C ARG A 382 6.35 -6.34 1.68
N ILE A 383 5.71 -7.45 1.29
CA ILE A 383 6.13 -8.29 0.16
C ILE A 383 6.04 -7.46 -1.14
N GLN A 384 4.91 -6.80 -1.36
CA GLN A 384 4.66 -5.92 -2.51
C GLN A 384 5.65 -4.76 -2.60
N ARG A 385 6.02 -4.14 -1.47
CA ARG A 385 7.01 -3.06 -1.46
C ARG A 385 8.38 -3.50 -1.95
N ILE A 386 8.80 -4.71 -1.60
CA ILE A 386 10.07 -5.28 -2.04
C ILE A 386 10.01 -5.61 -3.53
N THR A 387 8.92 -6.21 -3.99
CA THR A 387 8.75 -6.54 -5.41
C THR A 387 8.69 -5.26 -6.25
N LEU A 388 7.95 -4.24 -5.81
CA LEU A 388 7.89 -2.92 -6.46
C LEU A 388 9.25 -2.24 -6.53
N SER A 389 10.08 -2.35 -5.50
CA SER A 389 11.45 -1.79 -5.51
C SER A 389 12.29 -2.39 -6.65
N GLU A 390 12.21 -3.71 -6.84
CA GLU A 390 12.96 -4.40 -7.91
C GLU A 390 12.31 -4.18 -9.29
N LEU A 391 10.98 -4.14 -9.40
CA LEU A 391 10.30 -3.78 -10.65
C LEU A 391 10.65 -2.35 -11.08
N THR A 392 10.74 -1.42 -10.13
CA THR A 392 11.20 -0.04 -10.40
C THR A 392 12.63 -0.02 -10.92
N LYS A 393 13.52 -0.85 -10.37
CA LYS A 393 14.88 -1.02 -10.89
C LYS A 393 14.88 -1.53 -12.34
N ILE A 394 14.07 -2.54 -12.66
CA ILE A 394 13.91 -3.06 -14.03
C ILE A 394 13.43 -1.94 -14.99
N ALA A 395 12.43 -1.17 -14.57
CA ALA A 395 11.92 -0.03 -15.35
C ALA A 395 13.00 1.04 -15.61
N ILE A 396 13.79 1.39 -14.59
CA ILE A 396 14.89 2.37 -14.74
C ILE A 396 15.94 1.86 -15.72
N VAL A 397 16.33 0.58 -15.63
CA VAL A 397 17.31 -0.02 -16.56
C VAL A 397 16.80 0.03 -18.00
N HIS A 398 15.52 -0.31 -18.22
CA HIS A 398 14.91 -0.30 -19.54
C HIS A 398 14.82 1.11 -20.15
N LEU A 399 14.29 2.09 -19.39
CA LEU A 399 14.21 3.49 -19.83
C LEU A 399 15.60 4.07 -20.10
N TYR A 400 16.60 3.74 -19.27
CA TYR A 400 17.97 4.19 -19.47
C TYR A 400 18.59 3.62 -20.75
N ALA A 401 18.33 2.34 -21.05
CA ALA A 401 18.82 1.68 -22.25
C ALA A 401 18.18 2.26 -23.53
N GLN A 402 16.92 2.68 -23.48
CA GLN A 402 16.25 3.37 -24.60
C GLN A 402 16.69 4.84 -24.77
N GLY A 403 17.47 5.39 -23.83
CA GLY A 403 18.08 6.71 -23.95
C GLY A 403 17.39 7.84 -23.18
N TYR A 404 16.37 7.54 -22.37
CA TYR A 404 15.77 8.51 -21.45
C TYR A 404 16.76 8.91 -20.35
N GLN A 405 16.79 10.20 -20.00
CA GLN A 405 17.76 10.75 -19.04
C GLN A 405 17.10 11.60 -17.95
N ASP A 406 17.85 11.79 -16.87
CA ASP A 406 17.56 12.70 -15.77
C ASP A 406 16.18 12.58 -15.12
N ALA A 407 15.31 13.57 -15.28
CA ALA A 407 14.04 13.66 -14.57
C ALA A 407 13.04 12.60 -15.04
N GLU A 408 13.05 12.28 -16.34
CA GLU A 408 12.13 11.33 -16.97
C GLU A 408 12.34 9.90 -16.46
N LEU A 409 13.57 9.52 -16.11
CA LEU A 409 13.90 8.22 -15.49
C LEU A 409 13.23 8.01 -14.13
N THR A 410 12.80 9.08 -13.48
CA THR A 410 12.16 9.02 -12.16
C THR A 410 10.71 9.48 -12.20
N ASN A 411 10.17 9.85 -13.36
CA ASN A 411 8.83 10.44 -13.46
C ASN A 411 7.70 9.41 -13.59
N PHE A 412 7.81 8.31 -12.86
CA PHE A 412 6.76 7.31 -12.77
C PHE A 412 6.72 6.71 -11.36
N GLU A 413 5.56 6.19 -10.99
CA GLU A 413 5.33 5.40 -9.79
C GLU A 413 4.65 4.09 -10.17
N LEU A 414 5.14 2.99 -9.60
CA LEU A 414 4.58 1.67 -9.80
C LEU A 414 3.85 1.26 -8.53
N THR A 415 2.58 0.89 -8.67
CA THR A 415 1.76 0.42 -7.55
C THR A 415 1.15 -0.93 -7.90
N LEU A 416 1.30 -1.91 -7.01
CA LEU A 416 0.53 -3.15 -7.04
C LEU A 416 -0.83 -2.88 -6.41
N THR A 417 -1.82 -3.63 -6.85
CA THR A 417 -3.17 -3.60 -6.29
C THR A 417 -3.14 -4.03 -4.83
N ASN A 418 -3.96 -3.38 -4.01
CA ASN A 418 -4.09 -3.77 -2.62
C ASN A 418 -4.89 -5.07 -2.53
N PRO A 419 -4.44 -6.09 -1.80
CA PRO A 419 -5.21 -7.32 -1.60
C PRO A 419 -6.60 -7.10 -1.00
N SER A 420 -6.72 -6.15 -0.07
CA SER A 420 -7.91 -6.07 0.78
C SER A 420 -8.89 -4.98 0.32
N THR A 421 -10.03 -5.41 -0.23
CA THR A 421 -11.21 -4.55 -0.43
C THR A 421 -11.74 -4.00 0.89
N ILE A 422 -11.55 -4.72 2.01
CA ILE A 422 -11.92 -4.27 3.35
C ILE A 422 -11.07 -3.07 3.77
N TYR A 423 -9.77 -3.08 3.47
CA TYR A 423 -8.89 -1.95 3.76
C TYR A 423 -9.31 -0.68 3.00
N GLU A 424 -9.74 -0.81 1.75
CA GLU A 424 -10.29 0.31 0.98
C GLU A 424 -11.61 0.82 1.58
N GLN A 425 -12.49 -0.09 2.01
CA GLN A 425 -13.72 0.26 2.71
C GLN A 425 -13.45 0.97 4.04
N GLU A 426 -12.51 0.48 4.87
CA GLU A 426 -12.10 1.13 6.12
C GLU A 426 -11.52 2.52 5.87
N LYS A 427 -10.74 2.68 4.79
CA LYS A 427 -10.24 3.99 4.38
C LYS A 427 -11.41 4.91 4.02
N ILE A 428 -12.33 4.48 3.18
CA ILE A 428 -13.52 5.27 2.82
C ILE A 428 -14.34 5.63 4.07
N GLU A 429 -14.52 4.69 5.00
CA GLU A 429 -15.21 4.92 6.27
C GLU A 429 -14.49 5.97 7.13
N LEU A 430 -13.16 5.90 7.24
CA LEU A 430 -12.35 6.90 7.93
C LEU A 430 -12.51 8.28 7.28
N TRP A 431 -12.52 8.36 5.96
CA TRP A 431 -12.76 9.61 5.22
C TRP A 431 -14.18 10.15 5.47
N ASN A 432 -15.20 9.30 5.47
CA ASN A 432 -16.57 9.69 5.83
C ASN A 432 -16.65 10.21 7.27
N ASN A 433 -15.99 9.54 8.21
CA ASN A 433 -15.92 9.96 9.60
C ASN A 433 -15.21 11.32 9.75
N LYS A 434 -14.10 11.53 9.04
CA LYS A 434 -13.40 12.82 8.99
C LYS A 434 -14.27 13.93 8.41
N THR A 435 -14.96 13.67 7.31
CA THR A 435 -15.84 14.64 6.65
C THR A 435 -17.05 14.97 7.52
N SER A 436 -17.67 13.99 8.16
CA SER A 436 -18.79 14.20 9.08
C SER A 436 -18.37 14.99 10.33
N LEU A 437 -17.17 14.72 10.86
CA LEU A 437 -16.59 15.50 11.95
C LEU A 437 -16.32 16.94 11.51
N ALA A 438 -15.72 17.14 10.34
CA ALA A 438 -15.45 18.45 9.76
C ALA A 438 -16.73 19.27 9.54
N ASP A 439 -17.78 18.66 8.98
CA ASP A 439 -19.09 19.29 8.79
C ASP A 439 -19.72 19.71 10.13
N SER A 440 -19.68 18.82 11.13
CA SER A 440 -20.22 19.12 12.46
C SER A 440 -19.47 20.26 13.15
N MET A 441 -18.13 20.26 13.10
CA MET A 441 -17.31 21.33 13.68
C MET A 441 -17.54 22.69 13.00
N LEU A 442 -17.72 22.69 11.68
CA LEU A 442 -17.96 23.91 10.91
C LEU A 442 -19.38 24.45 11.17
N ARG A 443 -20.39 23.57 11.19
CA ARG A 443 -21.79 23.93 11.47
C ARG A 443 -21.97 24.48 12.88
N ASP A 444 -21.30 23.88 13.86
CA ASP A 444 -21.36 24.33 15.25
C ASP A 444 -20.51 25.60 15.51
N GLY A 445 -19.75 26.06 14.50
CA GLY A 445 -18.93 27.26 14.57
C GLY A 445 -17.73 27.14 15.51
N LEU A 446 -17.32 25.92 15.88
CA LEU A 446 -16.25 25.67 16.84
C LEU A 446 -14.86 25.94 16.25
N CYS A 447 -14.70 25.78 14.93
CA CYS A 447 -13.42 25.88 14.24
C CYS A 447 -13.56 26.55 12.86
N SER A 448 -12.50 27.21 12.38
CA SER A 448 -12.45 27.73 11.02
C SER A 448 -12.16 26.62 9.99
N SER A 449 -12.53 26.84 8.72
CA SER A 449 -12.21 25.92 7.62
C SER A 449 -10.70 25.66 7.50
N GLU A 450 -9.88 26.70 7.65
CA GLU A 450 -8.42 26.59 7.63
C GLU A 450 -7.90 25.70 8.78
N TRP A 451 -8.49 25.80 9.97
CA TRP A 451 -8.11 24.95 11.11
C TRP A 451 -8.45 23.48 10.83
N ILE A 452 -9.61 23.21 10.24
CA ILE A 452 -10.05 21.86 9.84
C ILE A 452 -9.09 21.26 8.81
N TYR A 453 -8.73 22.02 7.76
CA TYR A 453 -7.78 21.56 6.75
C TYR A 453 -6.41 21.23 7.34
N LYS A 454 -5.92 22.03 8.28
CA LYS A 454 -4.62 21.78 8.93
C LYS A 454 -4.63 20.61 9.90
N ASN A 455 -5.67 20.43 10.70
CA ASN A 455 -5.64 19.47 11.82
C ASN A 455 -6.38 18.15 11.55
N ILE A 456 -7.42 18.14 10.73
CA ILE A 456 -8.17 16.91 10.39
C ILE A 456 -7.58 16.26 9.12
N PHE A 457 -7.26 17.09 8.13
CA PHE A 457 -6.75 16.65 6.83
C PHE A 457 -5.22 16.74 6.70
N ASN A 458 -4.53 17.43 7.64
CA ASN A 458 -3.08 17.60 7.65
C ASN A 458 -2.51 18.30 6.39
N PHE A 459 -3.28 19.20 5.79
CA PHE A 459 -2.81 19.98 4.64
C PHE A 459 -1.78 21.04 5.05
N THR A 460 -0.79 21.22 4.18
CA THR A 460 0.17 22.32 4.28
C THR A 460 -0.47 23.65 3.84
N GLN A 461 0.13 24.78 4.22
CA GLN A 461 -0.38 26.09 3.80
C GLN A 461 -0.32 26.31 2.28
N GLU A 462 0.64 25.68 1.59
CA GLU A 462 0.73 25.77 0.13
C GLU A 462 -0.41 24.97 -0.52
N GLU A 463 -0.66 23.75 -0.04
CA GLU A 463 -1.76 22.90 -0.50
C GLU A 463 -3.13 23.56 -0.27
N ILE A 464 -3.34 24.22 0.88
CA ILE A 464 -4.60 24.94 1.15
C ILE A 464 -4.82 26.06 0.11
N LYS A 465 -3.78 26.87 -0.18
CA LYS A 465 -3.87 27.94 -1.17
C LYS A 465 -4.10 27.41 -2.59
N GLU A 466 -3.51 26.26 -2.90
CA GLU A 466 -3.71 25.60 -4.19
C GLU A 466 -5.14 25.06 -4.30
N MET A 467 -5.63 24.38 -3.26
CA MET A 467 -7.01 23.89 -3.15
C MET A 467 -8.03 25.03 -3.30
N ASP A 468 -7.81 26.16 -2.62
CA ASP A 468 -8.69 27.33 -2.73
C ASP A 468 -8.74 27.89 -4.17
N LYS A 469 -7.60 27.88 -4.88
CA LYS A 469 -7.56 28.27 -6.29
C LYS A 469 -8.32 27.28 -7.16
N GLN A 470 -8.17 25.97 -6.93
CA GLN A 470 -8.88 24.92 -7.63
C GLN A 470 -10.39 25.02 -7.39
N ILE A 471 -10.82 25.20 -6.13
CA ILE A 471 -12.23 25.43 -5.77
C ILE A 471 -12.78 26.67 -6.48
N THR A 472 -12.02 27.77 -6.50
CA THR A 472 -12.43 28.99 -7.22
C THR A 472 -12.56 28.75 -8.73
N PHE A 473 -11.66 27.94 -9.30
CA PHE A 473 -11.73 27.53 -10.70
C PHE A 473 -12.98 26.68 -10.96
N ASP A 474 -13.28 25.71 -10.10
CA ASP A 474 -14.48 24.87 -10.19
C ASP A 474 -15.77 25.69 -10.12
N TYR A 475 -15.85 26.68 -9.23
CA TYR A 475 -16.99 27.59 -9.18
C TYR A 475 -17.16 28.38 -10.48
N LYS A 476 -16.06 28.87 -11.08
CA LYS A 476 -16.10 29.56 -12.38
C LYS A 476 -16.55 28.61 -13.49
N THR A 477 -16.05 27.37 -13.52
CA THR A 477 -16.45 26.35 -14.51
C THR A 477 -17.91 25.97 -14.33
N LYS A 478 -18.39 25.82 -13.08
CA LYS A 478 -19.79 25.54 -12.77
C LYS A 478 -20.70 26.67 -13.24
N PHE A 479 -20.33 27.93 -12.97
CA PHE A 479 -21.05 29.09 -13.46
C PHE A 479 -21.09 29.13 -15.00
N ARG A 480 -19.95 28.91 -15.66
CA ARG A 480 -19.86 28.83 -17.13
C ARG A 480 -20.79 27.75 -17.69
N ARG A 481 -20.79 26.55 -17.12
CA ARG A 481 -21.68 25.44 -17.54
C ARG A 481 -23.15 25.79 -17.36
N GLN A 482 -23.52 26.41 -16.24
CA GLN A 482 -24.90 26.82 -15.98
C GLN A 482 -25.39 27.89 -16.97
N GLN A 483 -24.53 28.83 -17.36
CA GLN A 483 -24.84 29.85 -18.35
C GLN A 483 -25.03 29.25 -19.75
N ILE A 484 -24.16 28.31 -20.14
CA ILE A 484 -24.32 27.58 -21.41
C ILE A 484 -25.62 26.76 -21.39
N GLU A 485 -25.96 26.11 -20.29
CA GLU A 485 -27.17 25.29 -20.15
C GLU A 485 -28.47 26.12 -20.15
N GLN A 486 -28.49 27.25 -19.44
CA GLN A 486 -29.71 28.04 -19.26
C GLN A 486 -29.92 29.07 -20.37
N GLU A 487 -28.84 29.66 -20.89
CA GLU A 487 -28.87 30.85 -21.74
C GLU A 487 -28.17 30.64 -23.08
N GLY A 488 -27.51 29.49 -23.28
CA GLY A 488 -26.78 29.18 -24.51
C GLY A 488 -25.57 30.07 -24.75
N ASN A 489 -25.20 30.91 -23.78
CA ASN A 489 -24.08 31.83 -23.84
C ASN A 489 -22.89 31.25 -23.07
N ASP A 490 -21.69 31.36 -23.64
CA ASP A 490 -20.44 30.99 -22.97
C ASP A 490 -19.72 32.24 -22.42
N PRO A 491 -19.76 32.50 -21.10
CA PRO A 491 -19.14 33.67 -20.50
C PRO A 491 -17.63 33.83 -20.75
N ALA A 492 -16.93 32.74 -21.11
CA ALA A 492 -15.50 32.82 -21.40
C ALA A 492 -15.20 33.36 -22.80
N GLU A 493 -16.10 33.18 -23.77
CA GLU A 493 -15.96 33.70 -25.13
C GLU A 493 -16.70 35.03 -25.33
N SER A 494 -17.90 35.17 -24.76
CA SER A 494 -18.69 36.40 -24.88
C SER A 494 -18.22 37.49 -23.92
N GLY A 495 -17.54 37.14 -22.82
CA GLY A 495 -17.14 38.09 -21.78
C GLY A 495 -18.31 38.71 -21.01
N GLU A 496 -19.54 38.29 -21.32
CA GLU A 496 -20.78 38.78 -20.74
C GLU A 496 -21.45 37.66 -19.96
N SER A 497 -21.75 37.91 -18.69
CA SER A 497 -22.71 37.08 -17.97
C SER A 497 -24.11 37.53 -18.35
N GLN A 498 -25.01 36.60 -18.70
CA GLN A 498 -26.42 36.91 -18.84
C GLN A 498 -27.18 36.34 -17.62
N GLY A 499 -28.32 36.94 -17.27
CA GLY A 499 -29.21 36.45 -16.20
C GLY A 499 -28.63 36.34 -14.78
N THR A 500 -27.48 36.97 -14.48
CA THR A 500 -27.05 37.10 -13.08
C THR A 500 -28.04 37.96 -12.30
N PRO A 501 -28.23 37.76 -10.98
CA PRO A 501 -29.11 38.61 -10.17
C PRO A 501 -28.77 40.10 -10.27
N SER A 502 -27.51 40.43 -10.52
CA SER A 502 -27.03 41.79 -10.84
C SER A 502 -27.52 42.32 -12.19
N ASP A 503 -27.50 41.50 -13.24
CA ASP A 503 -28.00 41.90 -14.58
C ASP A 503 -29.53 42.01 -14.60
N LEU A 504 -30.21 41.13 -13.86
CA LEU A 504 -31.66 41.17 -13.69
C LEU A 504 -32.11 42.39 -12.86
N ALA A 505 -31.35 42.78 -11.84
CA ALA A 505 -31.60 43.98 -11.04
C ALA A 505 -31.32 45.29 -11.80
N LEU A 506 -30.43 45.25 -12.79
CA LEU A 506 -30.14 46.38 -13.68
C LEU A 506 -31.14 46.49 -14.85
N GLY A 507 -32.09 45.55 -14.98
CA GLY A 507 -33.09 45.57 -16.04
C GLY A 507 -32.48 45.52 -17.44
N ARG A 508 -31.24 45.05 -17.57
CA ARG A 508 -30.52 44.96 -18.83
C ARG A 508 -30.63 43.54 -19.33
N THR A 509 -31.65 43.28 -20.14
CA THR A 509 -31.59 42.16 -21.08
C THR A 509 -30.46 42.48 -22.06
N GLY A 510 -29.53 41.54 -22.29
CA GLY A 510 -28.32 41.67 -23.12
C GLY A 510 -28.57 41.88 -24.62
N HIS A 511 -29.55 42.70 -24.98
CA HIS A 511 -29.96 43.03 -26.34
C HIS A 511 -30.14 44.56 -26.51
N GLU A 512 -29.36 45.36 -25.80
CA GLU A 512 -29.36 46.83 -25.93
C GLU A 512 -27.97 47.42 -26.21
N LEU A 513 -27.02 46.60 -26.68
CA LEU A 513 -25.68 47.04 -27.09
C LEU A 513 -25.28 46.57 -28.49
N ASP A 514 -26.25 46.40 -29.39
CA ASP A 514 -25.93 46.46 -30.82
C ASP A 514 -25.75 47.92 -31.23
N ASP A 515 -24.56 48.24 -31.76
CA ASP A 515 -24.11 49.56 -32.22
C ASP A 515 -24.76 49.96 -33.57
N GLU A 516 -26.05 49.64 -33.75
CA GLU A 516 -26.87 50.08 -34.89
C GLU A 516 -28.03 50.95 -34.40
N GLY A 517 -27.68 52.10 -33.83
CA GLY A 517 -28.62 53.19 -33.60
C GLY A 517 -29.03 53.88 -34.91
N GLY A 518 -29.99 53.30 -35.64
CA GLY A 518 -30.62 53.93 -36.79
C GLY A 518 -32.05 53.43 -36.97
N SER A 519 -33.04 54.32 -36.95
CA SER A 519 -34.41 53.96 -37.31
C SER A 519 -34.48 53.51 -38.77
N GLU A 520 -35.18 52.40 -39.05
CA GLU A 520 -35.54 51.99 -40.41
C GLU A 520 -36.44 53.02 -41.12
N GLU A 521 -36.45 52.93 -42.46
CA GLU A 521 -37.11 53.82 -43.40
C GLU A 521 -38.65 53.81 -43.22
N GLY A 522 -39.16 54.65 -42.30
CA GLY A 522 -40.59 54.82 -42.06
C GLY A 522 -41.03 55.34 -40.68
N GLY A 523 -40.12 55.54 -39.71
CA GLY A 523 -40.44 56.06 -38.37
C GLY A 523 -40.45 57.58 -38.22
N GLN A 524 -41.28 58.13 -37.32
CA GLN A 524 -41.50 59.57 -37.09
C GLN A 524 -40.20 60.40 -36.95
N PRO A 525 -40.12 61.58 -37.61
CA PRO A 525 -38.93 62.42 -37.53
C PRO A 525 -38.74 62.96 -36.10
N GLY A 526 -37.67 62.52 -35.43
CA GLY A 526 -37.23 63.04 -34.13
C GLY A 526 -37.03 62.03 -33.00
N ALA A 527 -37.34 60.75 -33.21
CA ALA A 527 -37.08 59.70 -32.23
C ALA A 527 -35.72 59.05 -32.47
N GLY A 528 -34.66 59.71 -31.99
CA GLY A 528 -33.29 59.22 -32.04
C GLY A 528 -32.34 60.15 -31.28
N ARG A 529 -31.23 59.62 -30.76
CA ARG A 529 -30.19 60.44 -30.12
C ARG A 529 -29.64 61.45 -31.14
N PRO A 530 -29.43 62.73 -30.77
CA PRO A 530 -28.90 63.73 -31.69
C PRO A 530 -27.57 63.28 -32.32
N LYS A 531 -27.42 63.45 -33.65
CA LYS A 531 -26.22 63.08 -34.41
C LYS A 531 -24.95 63.84 -33.99
N GLU A 532 -25.08 65.02 -33.37
CA GLU A 532 -23.95 65.78 -32.85
C GLU A 532 -24.03 65.92 -31.32
N PRO A 533 -22.90 65.74 -30.59
CA PRO A 533 -22.84 66.00 -29.16
C PRO A 533 -22.92 67.51 -28.87
N ASN A 534 -23.56 67.88 -27.75
CA ASN A 534 -23.68 69.27 -27.33
C ASN A 534 -22.29 69.91 -27.12
N LYS A 535 -22.09 71.13 -27.61
CA LYS A 535 -20.84 71.90 -27.39
C LYS A 535 -20.83 72.51 -25.99
N TYR A 536 -19.71 72.36 -25.27
CA TYR A 536 -19.53 72.83 -23.90
C TYR A 536 -19.78 74.35 -23.78
N GLY A 537 -20.68 74.75 -22.86
CA GLY A 537 -20.98 76.15 -22.55
C GLY A 537 -21.85 76.91 -23.57
N LYS A 538 -22.48 76.21 -24.53
CA LYS A 538 -23.44 76.81 -25.49
C LYS A 538 -24.77 76.05 -25.53
N ASP A 539 -25.87 76.79 -25.58
CA ASP A 539 -27.25 76.28 -25.71
C ASP A 539 -27.49 75.77 -27.15
N SER A 540 -26.87 74.65 -27.53
CA SER A 540 -26.87 74.11 -28.90
C SER A 540 -27.52 72.74 -29.07
N GLY A 541 -28.06 72.15 -27.99
CA GLY A 541 -28.77 70.87 -28.05
C GLY A 541 -30.24 71.01 -28.46
N ALA A 542 -30.87 69.90 -28.85
CA ALA A 542 -32.28 69.84 -29.30
C ALA A 542 -33.32 70.34 -28.26
N ARG A 543 -32.94 70.44 -26.98
CA ARG A 543 -33.74 71.04 -25.90
C ARG A 543 -33.25 72.44 -25.47
N GLY A 544 -32.38 73.06 -26.25
CA GLY A 544 -32.00 74.48 -26.14
C GLY A 544 -31.27 74.89 -24.86
N ARG A 545 -30.67 73.94 -24.11
CA ARG A 545 -29.95 74.24 -22.86
C ARG A 545 -28.63 73.50 -22.77
N ASP A 546 -27.61 74.21 -22.29
CA ASP A 546 -26.32 73.65 -21.87
C ASP A 546 -26.53 72.65 -20.72
N PRO A 547 -25.98 71.42 -20.80
CA PRO A 547 -26.11 70.39 -19.76
C PRO A 547 -25.63 70.82 -18.36
N LEU A 548 -24.74 71.81 -18.24
CA LEU A 548 -24.29 72.37 -16.96
C LEU A 548 -25.11 73.59 -16.48
N GLY A 549 -26.00 74.11 -17.32
CA GLY A 549 -26.82 75.29 -17.04
C GLY A 549 -25.98 76.56 -16.78
N ALA A 550 -24.76 76.65 -17.31
CA ALA A 550 -23.82 77.72 -16.99
C ALA A 550 -24.31 79.10 -17.49
N HIS A 551 -25.06 79.14 -18.58
CA HIS A 551 -25.68 80.35 -19.12
C HIS A 551 -26.83 80.87 -18.25
N ASP A 552 -27.66 79.97 -17.69
CA ASP A 552 -28.72 80.31 -16.73
C ASP A 552 -28.14 80.68 -15.35
N LYS A 553 -27.03 80.05 -14.92
CA LYS A 553 -26.31 80.43 -13.70
C LYS A 553 -25.65 81.82 -13.82
N LYS A 554 -25.20 82.23 -15.02
CA LYS A 554 -24.73 83.61 -15.30
C LYS A 554 -25.84 84.66 -15.31
N LYS A 555 -27.10 84.26 -15.56
CA LYS A 555 -28.29 85.12 -15.47
C LYS A 555 -28.98 85.09 -14.09
N GLY A 556 -28.43 84.35 -13.12
CA GLY A 556 -28.94 84.22 -11.75
C GLY A 556 -28.62 85.41 -10.83
N GLY A 557 -28.70 86.64 -11.34
CA GLY A 557 -28.33 87.85 -10.61
C GLY A 557 -29.00 89.13 -11.11
N SER A 558 -30.25 89.10 -11.57
CA SER A 558 -31.09 90.30 -11.66
C SER A 558 -32.55 89.92 -11.89
N GLY A 559 -33.43 90.31 -10.98
CA GLY A 559 -34.87 90.04 -11.08
C GLY A 559 -35.49 90.66 -12.32
N ALA A 560 -36.24 89.86 -13.08
CA ALA A 560 -37.19 90.37 -14.06
C ALA A 560 -38.58 90.44 -13.39
N PRO A 561 -39.27 91.60 -13.34
CA PRO A 561 -40.41 91.84 -12.45
C PRO A 561 -41.75 91.28 -12.94
N LYS A 562 -41.75 90.32 -13.88
CA LYS A 562 -42.96 89.99 -14.65
C LYS A 562 -43.59 88.62 -14.35
N TYR A 563 -42.88 87.73 -13.64
CA TYR A 563 -43.45 86.48 -13.14
C TYR A 563 -42.80 86.16 -11.79
N GLY A 564 -43.61 86.06 -10.74
CA GLY A 564 -43.18 85.93 -9.35
C GLY A 564 -42.28 84.71 -9.10
N LYS A 565 -41.52 84.78 -8.00
CA LYS A 565 -40.65 83.69 -7.52
C LYS A 565 -41.44 82.39 -7.43
N ALA A 566 -40.82 81.29 -7.88
CA ALA A 566 -41.39 79.95 -7.82
C ALA A 566 -41.86 79.63 -6.39
N LEU A 567 -43.13 79.22 -6.28
CA LEU A 567 -43.86 78.90 -5.04
C LEU A 567 -43.21 77.79 -4.17
N ALA A 568 -42.18 77.11 -4.68
CA ALA A 568 -41.53 75.99 -3.98
C ALA A 568 -40.46 76.40 -2.95
N LEU A 569 -39.97 77.65 -2.93
CA LEU A 569 -38.94 78.09 -1.97
C LEU A 569 -39.46 78.99 -0.83
N SER A 570 -40.65 79.57 -0.93
CA SER A 570 -41.21 80.41 0.15
C SER A 570 -41.53 79.62 1.42
N HIS A 571 -41.90 78.35 1.29
CA HIS A 571 -42.13 77.43 2.42
C HIS A 571 -40.84 76.99 3.10
N TYR A 572 -39.74 76.90 2.37
CA TYR A 572 -38.44 76.49 2.91
C TYR A 572 -37.77 77.66 3.65
N ASP A 573 -37.90 78.89 3.13
CA ASP A 573 -37.36 80.09 3.76
C ASP A 573 -38.14 80.50 5.03
N SER A 574 -39.45 80.23 5.12
CA SER A 574 -40.23 80.45 6.35
C SER A 574 -39.89 79.43 7.44
N LEU A 575 -39.66 78.16 7.06
CA LEU A 575 -39.22 77.09 7.95
C LEU A 575 -37.78 77.31 8.47
N LYS A 576 -36.91 77.84 7.61
CA LYS A 576 -35.51 78.16 7.98
C LYS A 576 -35.43 79.39 8.89
N LYS A 577 -36.37 80.34 8.78
CA LYS A 577 -36.49 81.48 9.70
C LYS A 577 -37.09 81.11 11.06
N SER A 578 -37.88 80.05 11.13
CA SER A 578 -38.48 79.57 12.39
C SER A 578 -37.58 78.61 13.18
N MET A 579 -36.53 78.05 12.56
CA MET A 579 -35.54 77.20 13.24
C MET A 579 -34.28 78.01 13.62
N ASN A 580 -34.22 78.50 14.86
CA ASN A 580 -33.01 79.08 15.45
C ASN A 580 -32.05 77.95 15.90
N PHE A 581 -31.05 77.60 15.08
CA PHE A 581 -30.03 76.57 15.38
C PHE A 581 -28.89 77.03 16.33
N ASN A 582 -29.14 77.99 17.24
CA ASN A 582 -28.09 78.57 18.09
C ASN A 582 -28.23 78.29 19.60
N LYS A 583 -28.75 77.13 19.99
CA LYS A 583 -28.55 76.56 21.33
C LYS A 583 -28.34 75.04 21.26
N LYS A 584 -27.14 74.57 21.59
CA LYS A 584 -26.82 73.16 21.83
C LYS A 584 -27.29 72.80 23.23
N ASP A 585 -28.39 72.05 23.38
CA ASP A 585 -28.88 71.67 24.71
C ASP A 585 -28.54 70.22 25.13
N ARG A 586 -28.14 69.29 24.23
CA ARG A 586 -27.62 67.94 24.60
C ARG A 586 -26.74 67.30 23.51
N GLU A 587 -25.55 66.82 23.87
CA GLU A 587 -24.72 65.89 23.08
C GLU A 587 -24.79 64.48 23.71
N ILE A 588 -24.89 63.44 22.88
CA ILE A 588 -24.93 62.04 23.30
C ILE A 588 -23.49 61.52 23.28
N ILE A 589 -22.98 61.16 24.45
CA ILE A 589 -21.64 60.56 24.62
C ILE A 589 -21.77 59.07 24.29
N THR A 590 -20.92 58.56 23.41
CA THR A 590 -20.76 57.12 23.14
C THR A 590 -19.39 56.69 23.64
N GLU A 591 -19.34 55.77 24.60
CA GLU A 591 -18.14 55.28 25.32
C GLU A 591 -16.96 54.83 24.43
N VAL A 592 -17.21 54.57 23.15
CA VAL A 592 -16.18 54.19 22.17
C VAL A 592 -15.23 55.36 21.84
N SER A 593 -15.71 56.61 21.82
CA SER A 593 -14.87 57.76 21.46
C SER A 593 -13.92 58.16 22.59
N GLU A 594 -14.32 57.97 23.86
CA GLU A 594 -13.45 58.25 25.02
C GLU A 594 -12.33 57.21 25.15
N LEU A 595 -12.59 55.94 24.83
CA LEU A 595 -11.57 54.88 24.80
C LEU A 595 -10.52 55.08 23.70
N GLU A 596 -10.93 55.55 22.53
CA GLU A 596 -9.99 55.88 21.44
C GLU A 596 -9.10 57.08 21.81
N GLU A 597 -9.65 58.08 22.49
CA GLU A 597 -8.86 59.22 22.97
C GLU A 597 -7.93 58.85 24.14
N GLU A 598 -8.36 58.01 25.09
CA GLU A 598 -7.49 57.49 26.16
C GLU A 598 -6.34 56.66 25.60
N TYR A 599 -6.59 55.75 24.66
CA TYR A 599 -5.53 54.92 24.06
C TYR A 599 -4.49 55.78 23.30
N GLN A 600 -4.94 56.80 22.56
CA GLN A 600 -4.03 57.72 21.87
C GLN A 600 -3.20 58.58 22.85
N ASN A 601 -3.79 58.95 23.99
CA ASN A 601 -3.10 59.70 25.04
C ASN A 601 -2.09 58.82 25.82
N GLU A 602 -2.41 57.55 26.10
CA GLU A 602 -1.46 56.63 26.73
C GLU A 602 -0.27 56.34 25.81
N VAL A 603 -0.49 56.05 24.53
CA VAL A 603 0.58 55.77 23.56
C VAL A 603 1.51 56.97 23.38
N SER A 604 0.97 58.20 23.39
CA SER A 604 1.80 59.41 23.31
C SER A 604 2.56 59.72 24.62
N SER A 605 2.04 59.32 25.78
CA SER A 605 2.72 59.47 27.08
C SER A 605 3.94 58.56 27.24
N PHE A 606 3.90 57.32 26.73
CA PHE A 606 5.06 56.40 26.78
C PHE A 606 6.22 56.81 25.86
N SER A 607 5.97 57.65 24.85
CA SER A 607 7.01 58.10 23.91
C SER A 607 7.88 59.25 24.44
N ASN A 608 7.48 59.92 25.53
CA ASN A 608 8.14 61.15 26.01
C ASN A 608 8.98 61.00 27.29
N ASP A 609 9.06 59.81 27.90
CA ASP A 609 9.74 59.58 29.18
C ASP A 609 11.13 58.88 29.09
N LYS A 610 11.86 59.10 27.99
CA LYS A 610 13.30 58.75 27.90
C LYS A 610 14.15 59.91 27.37
N SER A 611 14.22 61.00 28.15
CA SER A 611 15.38 61.88 28.17
C SER A 611 15.23 62.94 29.29
N ASN A 612 15.83 62.68 30.45
CA ASN A 612 16.52 63.66 31.33
C ASN A 612 16.81 63.04 32.70
N ASP A 613 17.78 62.13 32.75
CA ASP A 613 19.02 62.20 33.56
C ASP A 613 19.90 60.96 33.27
#